data_AF-A0A3M1KSJ5-F1
#
_entry.id   AF-A0A3M1KSJ5-F1
#
_cell.length_a   1.000
_cell.length_b   1.000
_cell.length_c   1.000
_cell.angle_alpha   90.00
_cell.angle_beta   90.00
_cell.angle_gamma   90.00
#
_symmetry.space_group_name_H-M   'P 1'
#
loop_
_entity.id
_entity.type
_entity.pdbx_description
1 polymer ?
#
loop_
_entity_poly.entity_id
_entity_poly.type
_entity_poly.pdbx_seq_one_letter_code
_entity_poly.pdbx_strand_id
1 'polypeptide(L)'
;MFSEPAACGIDTTNSVGGVKCVAENADTAPDACRTSCVLPACGDGVTDSGEECDYGTGNSDVYAGGCLLNCMIAPACGDADDTGSVTVLDAQRVLFAAVGLISDCPLATCDVSGDGQLSVVDAQMTLASAVGVPVTLSCQTAP
;
A
#
# COMPACT_ATOMS: atom_id res chain seq x y z
N MET A 1 -2.29 -40.80 26.63
CA MET A 1 -2.26 -39.34 26.65
C MET A 1 -1.74 -38.92 25.30
N PHE A 2 -2.64 -38.65 24.35
CA PHE A 2 -2.27 -38.23 23.00
C PHE A 2 -2.20 -36.71 23.00
N SER A 3 -1.03 -36.16 22.67
CA SER A 3 -0.87 -34.76 22.29
C SER A 3 -1.35 -34.63 20.86
N GLU A 4 -2.48 -33.95 20.63
CA GLU A 4 -2.88 -33.49 19.30
C GLU A 4 -2.51 -32.01 19.15
N PRO A 5 -1.61 -31.64 18.23
CA PRO A 5 -1.55 -30.28 17.72
C PRO A 5 -2.59 -30.07 16.59
N ALA A 6 -3.12 -28.86 16.57
CA ALA A 6 -4.07 -28.23 15.64
C ALA A 6 -4.44 -28.99 14.34
N ALA A 7 -5.74 -29.22 14.14
CA ALA A 7 -6.29 -29.70 12.88
C ALA A 7 -6.31 -28.58 11.81
N CYS A 8 -5.49 -28.75 10.78
CA CYS A 8 -5.78 -28.32 9.41
C CYS A 8 -6.40 -29.52 8.65
N GLY A 9 -7.64 -29.38 8.16
CA GLY A 9 -8.20 -30.29 7.14
C GLY A 9 -9.55 -30.97 7.43
N ILE A 10 -10.31 -31.10 6.34
CA ILE A 10 -11.54 -31.86 6.02
C ILE A 10 -12.84 -31.61 6.82
N ASP A 11 -13.75 -30.83 6.24
CA ASP A 11 -15.16 -31.25 6.20
C ASP A 11 -15.85 -30.63 4.98
N THR A 12 -16.22 -31.50 4.05
CA THR A 12 -16.94 -31.23 2.80
C THR A 12 -18.43 -30.92 3.02
N THR A 13 -18.88 -30.70 4.26
CA THR A 13 -20.31 -30.57 4.57
C THR A 13 -20.64 -29.54 5.66
N ASN A 14 -20.25 -28.26 5.50
CA ASN A 14 -21.13 -27.19 5.99
C ASN A 14 -20.82 -25.79 5.42
N SER A 15 -21.58 -25.40 4.41
CA SER A 15 -21.71 -24.01 3.96
C SER A 15 -22.72 -23.27 4.85
N VAL A 16 -22.27 -22.70 5.97
CA VAL A 16 -22.92 -21.53 6.59
C VAL A 16 -21.86 -20.68 7.29
N GLY A 17 -21.42 -19.57 6.68
CA GLY A 17 -20.61 -18.55 7.36
C GLY A 17 -19.12 -18.39 6.98
N GLY A 18 -18.72 -18.67 5.74
CA GLY A 18 -17.78 -17.81 5.00
C GLY A 18 -16.27 -17.78 5.30
N VAL A 19 -15.69 -18.58 6.21
CA VAL A 19 -14.22 -18.71 6.33
C VAL A 19 -13.85 -20.15 6.59
N LYS A 20 -13.24 -20.85 5.62
CA LYS A 20 -12.70 -22.19 5.88
C LYS A 20 -11.47 -22.53 5.04
N CYS A 21 -10.36 -22.73 5.73
CA CYS A 21 -9.15 -23.39 5.23
C CYS A 21 -9.43 -24.87 4.97
N VAL A 22 -9.44 -25.27 3.71
CA VAL A 22 -9.78 -26.62 3.26
C VAL A 22 -8.65 -27.24 2.43
N ALA A 23 -7.63 -27.73 3.13
CA ALA A 23 -6.50 -28.54 2.65
C ALA A 23 -5.47 -27.83 1.73
N GLU A 24 -4.21 -28.27 1.86
CA GLU A 24 -2.97 -27.67 1.34
C GLU A 24 -2.67 -26.27 1.88
N ASN A 25 -2.30 -26.20 3.17
CA ASN A 25 -1.74 -24.95 3.71
C ASN A 25 -0.36 -24.68 3.09
N ALA A 26 -0.11 -23.42 2.75
CA ALA A 26 1.17 -22.97 2.25
C ALA A 26 1.40 -21.50 2.62
N ASP A 27 2.59 -21.21 3.14
CA ASP A 27 3.03 -19.85 3.49
C ASP A 27 3.63 -19.09 2.29
N THR A 28 3.62 -19.70 1.11
CA THR A 28 4.23 -19.13 -0.10
C THR A 28 3.34 -19.27 -1.34
N ALA A 29 2.19 -19.94 -1.22
CA ALA A 29 1.26 -20.11 -2.33
C ALA A 29 0.16 -19.04 -2.22
N PRO A 30 -0.13 -18.32 -3.30
CA PRO A 30 -1.25 -17.39 -3.34
C PRO A 30 -2.58 -18.09 -3.04
N ASP A 31 -3.46 -17.39 -2.33
CA ASP A 31 -4.80 -17.78 -1.93
C ASP A 31 -4.88 -19.05 -1.05
N ALA A 32 -3.73 -19.60 -0.67
CA ALA A 32 -3.65 -20.73 0.23
C ALA A 32 -3.75 -20.26 1.68
N CYS A 33 -4.37 -21.08 2.53
CA CYS A 33 -4.27 -20.83 3.96
C CYS A 33 -2.84 -20.96 4.44
N ARG A 34 -2.45 -20.07 5.35
CA ARG A 34 -1.13 -20.14 6.00
C ARG A 34 -1.03 -21.39 6.85
N THR A 35 0.19 -21.89 7.07
CA THR A 35 0.45 -23.07 7.91
C THR A 35 -0.01 -22.86 9.36
N SER A 36 -0.17 -21.60 9.77
CA SER A 36 -0.83 -21.15 11.00
C SER A 36 -2.36 -21.32 11.02
N CYS A 37 -2.97 -21.85 9.96
CA CYS A 37 -4.41 -22.05 9.80
C CYS A 37 -5.20 -20.72 9.80
N VAL A 38 -4.62 -19.68 9.20
CA VAL A 38 -5.25 -18.39 8.96
C VAL A 38 -5.50 -18.23 7.47
N LEU A 39 -6.57 -17.52 7.09
CA LEU A 39 -6.78 -17.14 5.70
C LEU A 39 -5.62 -16.29 5.18
N PRO A 40 -5.34 -16.34 3.86
CA PRO A 40 -4.52 -15.33 3.20
C PRO A 40 -4.98 -13.92 3.58
N ALA A 41 -4.06 -13.04 3.92
CA ALA A 41 -4.35 -11.66 4.28
C ALA A 41 -3.13 -10.76 4.07
N CYS A 42 -3.41 -9.56 3.57
CA CYS A 42 -2.43 -8.50 3.41
C CYS A 42 -1.47 -8.34 4.61
N GLY A 43 -0.18 -8.39 4.30
CA GLY A 43 0.91 -8.29 5.27
C GLY A 43 1.46 -9.64 5.71
N ASP A 44 1.06 -10.74 5.07
CA ASP A 44 1.63 -12.06 5.31
C ASP A 44 2.79 -12.42 4.36
N GLY A 45 3.09 -11.55 3.40
CA GLY A 45 4.25 -11.62 2.52
C GLY A 45 4.03 -12.47 1.28
N VAL A 46 2.78 -12.80 0.96
CA VAL A 46 2.40 -13.47 -0.28
C VAL A 46 1.29 -12.66 -0.94
N THR A 47 1.51 -12.22 -2.17
CA THR A 47 0.48 -11.50 -2.92
C THR A 47 -0.67 -12.44 -3.28
N ASP A 48 -1.81 -12.23 -2.64
CA ASP A 48 -3.05 -12.99 -2.85
C ASP A 48 -4.01 -12.30 -3.82
N SER A 49 -5.09 -12.99 -4.18
CA SER A 49 -6.11 -12.44 -5.08
C SER A 49 -6.77 -11.18 -4.50
N GLY A 50 -6.59 -10.06 -5.19
CA GLY A 50 -7.12 -8.75 -4.78
C GLY A 50 -6.07 -7.81 -4.19
N GLU A 51 -4.84 -8.28 -4.03
CA GLU A 51 -3.69 -7.49 -3.59
C GLU A 51 -2.85 -7.07 -4.80
N GLU A 52 -2.38 -5.83 -4.81
CA GLU A 52 -1.44 -5.33 -5.83
C GLU A 52 0.02 -5.65 -5.46
N CYS A 53 0.27 -5.85 -4.17
CA CYS A 53 1.57 -6.13 -3.58
C CYS A 53 1.37 -6.78 -2.21
N ASP A 54 2.38 -7.49 -1.71
CA ASP A 54 2.49 -7.79 -0.29
C ASP A 54 3.97 -7.95 0.11
N TYR A 55 4.51 -6.95 0.79
CA TYR A 55 5.87 -6.98 1.34
C TYR A 55 5.90 -7.46 2.79
N GLY A 56 4.80 -8.05 3.28
CA GLY A 56 4.67 -8.53 4.63
C GLY A 56 4.83 -7.39 5.64
N THR A 57 5.80 -7.53 6.55
CA THR A 57 6.18 -6.46 7.49
C THR A 57 6.77 -5.22 6.82
N GLY A 58 7.07 -5.27 5.52
CA GLY A 58 7.53 -4.14 4.72
C GLY A 58 6.42 -3.24 4.20
N ASN A 59 5.14 -3.60 4.38
CA ASN A 59 4.02 -2.73 4.01
C ASN A 59 4.04 -1.45 4.85
N SER A 60 3.76 -0.30 4.22
CA SER A 60 3.92 1.01 4.84
C SER A 60 3.09 2.09 4.13
N ASP A 61 2.51 3.00 4.90
CA ASP A 61 1.77 4.17 4.44
C ASP A 61 2.65 5.42 4.24
N VAL A 62 3.97 5.31 4.48
CA VAL A 62 4.90 6.45 4.40
C VAL A 62 5.79 6.45 3.16
N TYR A 63 5.72 5.44 2.29
CA TYR A 63 6.58 5.34 1.11
C TYR A 63 5.82 5.56 -0.20
N ALA A 64 6.27 6.53 -1.03
CA ALA A 64 5.76 6.70 -2.39
C ALA A 64 6.06 5.46 -3.25
N GLY A 65 5.09 5.00 -4.04
CA GLY A 65 5.21 3.77 -4.82
C GLY A 65 5.42 2.49 -4.00
N GLY A 66 5.33 2.58 -2.66
CA GLY A 66 5.46 1.44 -1.76
C GLY A 66 4.18 0.61 -1.69
N CYS A 67 4.27 -0.55 -1.03
CA CYS A 67 3.08 -1.33 -0.73
C CYS A 67 2.41 -0.79 0.54
N LEU A 68 1.17 -0.33 0.43
CA LEU A 68 0.42 0.19 1.56
C LEU A 68 -0.01 -0.93 2.52
N LEU A 69 -0.41 -0.57 3.74
CA LEU A 69 -0.91 -1.51 4.75
C LEU A 69 -2.23 -2.22 4.34
N ASN A 70 -2.86 -1.78 3.26
CA ASN A 70 -4.02 -2.42 2.64
C ASN A 70 -3.67 -3.16 1.34
N CYS A 71 -2.38 -3.38 1.05
CA CYS A 71 -1.87 -4.11 -0.11
C CYS A 71 -2.27 -3.51 -1.47
N MET A 72 -2.50 -2.21 -1.46
CA MET A 72 -2.57 -1.39 -2.66
C MET A 72 -1.22 -0.69 -2.84
N ILE A 73 -0.84 -0.39 -4.08
CA ILE A 73 0.36 0.41 -4.36
C ILE A 73 0.08 1.86 -4.00
N ALA A 74 0.99 2.49 -3.27
CA ALA A 74 0.95 3.92 -3.00
C ALA A 74 1.19 4.70 -4.30
N PRO A 75 0.55 5.88 -4.48
CA PRO A 75 0.80 6.71 -5.65
C PRO A 75 2.28 7.09 -5.77
N ALA A 76 2.73 7.31 -7.01
CA ALA A 76 4.09 7.72 -7.28
C ALA A 76 4.42 9.09 -6.64
N CYS A 77 5.69 9.35 -6.35
CA CYS A 77 6.11 10.63 -5.78
C CYS A 77 5.70 11.80 -6.70
N GLY A 78 4.91 12.73 -6.18
CA GLY A 78 4.38 13.87 -6.93
C GLY A 78 3.13 13.58 -7.78
N ASP A 79 2.57 12.37 -7.74
CA ASP A 79 1.31 11.97 -8.37
C ASP A 79 0.20 11.97 -7.31
N ALA A 80 -0.26 13.17 -6.96
CA ALA A 80 -1.17 13.42 -5.85
C ALA A 80 -2.65 13.12 -6.19
N ASP A 81 -2.97 12.95 -7.47
CA ASP A 81 -4.29 12.47 -7.90
C ASP A 81 -4.36 10.97 -8.23
N ASP A 82 -3.24 10.25 -8.10
CA ASP A 82 -3.12 8.81 -8.35
C ASP A 82 -3.55 8.42 -9.77
N THR A 83 -3.13 9.22 -10.75
CA THR A 83 -3.44 8.96 -12.18
C THR A 83 -2.29 8.27 -12.91
N GLY A 84 -1.18 8.02 -12.22
CA GLY A 84 0.04 7.42 -12.75
C GLY A 84 0.96 8.43 -13.46
N SER A 85 0.73 9.73 -13.30
CA SER A 85 1.50 10.77 -14.01
C SER A 85 1.61 12.05 -13.20
N VAL A 86 2.81 12.64 -13.16
CA VAL A 86 3.03 13.93 -12.50
C VAL A 86 2.65 15.08 -13.44
N THR A 87 1.60 15.81 -13.10
CA THR A 87 1.01 16.88 -13.88
C THR A 87 0.79 18.16 -13.05
N VAL A 88 0.31 19.22 -13.71
CA VAL A 88 -0.08 20.46 -13.03
C VAL A 88 -1.28 20.28 -12.10
N LEU A 89 -2.10 19.24 -12.31
CA LEU A 89 -3.24 18.93 -11.45
C LEU A 89 -2.77 18.41 -10.08
N ASP A 90 -1.68 17.64 -10.06
CA ASP A 90 -1.05 17.17 -8.84
C ASP A 90 -0.57 18.34 -7.98
N ALA A 91 0.13 19.30 -8.60
CA ALA A 91 0.58 20.50 -7.93
C ALA A 91 -0.58 21.29 -7.30
N GLN A 92 -1.71 21.37 -8.00
CA GLN A 92 -2.92 22.01 -7.48
C GLN A 92 -3.49 21.26 -6.27
N ARG A 93 -3.50 19.93 -6.30
CA ARG A 93 -3.96 19.11 -5.16
C ARG A 93 -3.04 19.25 -3.95
N VAL A 94 -1.72 19.20 -4.16
CA VAL A 94 -0.74 19.44 -3.11
C VAL A 94 -0.93 20.83 -2.50
N LEU A 95 -1.15 21.86 -3.32
CA LEU A 95 -1.41 23.22 -2.84
C LEU A 95 -2.67 23.27 -1.97
N PHE A 96 -3.78 22.67 -2.43
CA PHE A 96 -5.03 22.64 -1.69
C PHE A 96 -4.90 21.89 -0.36
N ALA A 97 -4.12 20.82 -0.33
CA ALA A 97 -3.87 20.07 0.89
C ALA A 97 -2.98 20.86 1.87
N ALA A 98 -1.92 21.50 1.38
CA ALA A 98 -1.03 22.34 2.18
C ALA A 98 -1.73 23.54 2.83
N VAL A 99 -2.75 24.12 2.18
CA VAL A 99 -3.55 25.20 2.75
C VAL A 99 -4.74 24.71 3.59
N GLY A 100 -4.89 23.39 3.78
CA GLY A 100 -5.94 22.79 4.60
C GLY A 100 -7.34 22.80 3.96
N LEU A 101 -7.44 22.95 2.64
CA LEU A 101 -8.71 22.88 1.92
C LEU A 101 -9.16 21.43 1.68
N ILE A 102 -8.21 20.50 1.61
CA ILE A 102 -8.45 19.05 1.52
C ILE A 102 -7.50 18.30 2.46
N SER A 103 -7.88 17.09 2.89
CA SER A 103 -7.04 16.19 3.70
C SER A 103 -6.41 15.05 2.90
N ASP A 104 -6.80 14.89 1.65
CA ASP A 104 -6.52 13.70 0.85
C ASP A 104 -5.22 13.87 0.07
N CYS A 105 -4.11 13.96 0.82
CA CYS A 105 -2.75 14.05 0.29
C CYS A 105 -1.77 13.45 1.31
N PRO A 106 -1.47 12.14 1.24
CA PRO A 106 -0.52 11.50 2.14
C PRO A 106 0.87 12.13 2.02
N LEU A 107 1.57 12.30 3.15
CA LEU A 107 2.94 12.84 3.14
C LEU A 107 3.87 12.02 2.24
N ALA A 108 3.70 10.70 2.20
CA ALA A 108 4.44 9.80 1.33
C ALA A 108 4.50 10.27 -0.13
N THR A 109 3.38 10.77 -0.66
CA THR A 109 3.22 11.18 -2.07
C THR A 109 3.39 12.68 -2.27
N CYS A 110 2.93 13.46 -1.28
CA CYS A 110 2.75 14.90 -1.42
C CYS A 110 3.86 15.74 -0.77
N ASP A 111 4.65 15.18 0.15
CA ASP A 111 5.90 15.80 0.60
C ASP A 111 7.01 15.43 -0.39
N VAL A 112 7.00 16.12 -1.53
CA VAL A 112 8.01 15.92 -2.57
C VAL A 112 9.35 16.55 -2.20
N SER A 113 9.40 17.36 -1.14
CA SER A 113 10.63 17.91 -0.59
C SER A 113 11.39 16.93 0.30
N GLY A 114 10.67 16.01 0.93
CA GLY A 114 11.19 15.06 1.90
C GLY A 114 11.55 15.71 3.24
N ASP A 115 10.96 16.85 3.58
CA ASP A 115 11.23 17.57 4.83
C ASP A 115 10.31 17.15 6.01
N GLY A 116 9.40 16.22 5.74
CA GLY A 116 8.42 15.67 6.67
C GLY A 116 7.16 16.51 6.81
N GLN A 117 6.99 17.58 6.02
CA GLN A 117 5.91 18.54 6.13
C GLN A 117 5.20 18.73 4.79
N LEU A 118 3.87 18.85 4.81
CA LEU A 118 3.10 19.23 3.62
C LEU A 118 2.99 20.75 3.53
N SER A 119 3.59 21.33 2.49
CA SER A 119 3.70 22.78 2.34
C SER A 119 3.50 23.27 0.91
N VAL A 120 3.47 24.59 0.74
CA VAL A 120 3.47 25.22 -0.59
C VAL A 120 4.76 24.97 -1.38
N VAL A 121 5.86 24.63 -0.70
CA VAL A 121 7.14 24.28 -1.34
C VAL A 121 6.98 23.00 -2.14
N ASP A 122 6.26 22.02 -1.59
CA ASP A 122 5.96 20.77 -2.25
C ASP A 122 5.13 21.00 -3.52
N ALA A 123 4.07 21.80 -3.41
CA ALA A 123 3.24 22.15 -4.56
C ALA A 123 4.05 22.83 -5.67
N GLN A 124 4.96 23.74 -5.30
CA GLN A 124 5.82 24.42 -6.26
C GLN A 124 6.81 23.45 -6.93
N MET A 125 7.35 22.47 -6.21
CA MET A 125 8.25 21.47 -6.79
C MET A 125 7.52 20.48 -7.69
N THR A 126 6.32 20.04 -7.30
CA THR A 126 5.46 19.24 -8.18
C THR A 126 5.16 19.99 -9.47
N LEU A 127 4.82 21.29 -9.38
CA LEU A 127 4.59 22.14 -10.55
C LEU A 127 5.84 22.25 -11.43
N ALA A 128 7.00 22.48 -10.83
CA ALA A 128 8.27 22.58 -11.54
C ALA A 128 8.58 21.30 -12.33
N SER A 129 8.41 20.13 -11.69
CA SER A 129 8.56 18.83 -12.32
C SER A 129 7.58 18.66 -13.50
N ALA A 130 6.30 18.95 -13.28
CA ALA A 130 5.24 18.81 -14.28
C ALA A 130 5.46 19.68 -15.53
N VAL A 131 6.10 20.85 -15.40
CA VAL A 131 6.42 21.74 -16.54
C VAL A 131 7.82 21.52 -17.13
N GLY A 132 8.52 20.47 -16.70
CA GLY A 132 9.84 20.10 -17.22
C GLY A 132 11.00 20.96 -16.71
N VAL A 133 10.80 21.69 -15.61
CA VAL A 133 11.92 22.34 -14.89
C VAL A 133 12.67 21.25 -14.12
N PRO A 134 14.01 21.16 -14.25
CA PRO A 134 14.77 20.14 -13.56
C PRO A 134 14.74 20.36 -12.05
N VAL A 135 14.00 19.49 -11.37
CA VAL A 135 13.93 19.38 -9.91
C VAL A 135 14.03 17.91 -9.53
N THR A 136 14.48 17.63 -8.31
CA THR A 136 14.53 16.28 -7.77
C THR A 136 13.43 16.15 -6.73
N LEU A 137 12.47 15.26 -6.96
CA LEU A 137 11.49 14.91 -5.94
C LEU A 137 12.12 13.90 -4.98
N SER A 138 12.01 14.18 -3.68
CA SER A 138 12.72 13.47 -2.61
C SER A 138 11.75 12.82 -1.62
N CYS A 139 10.59 12.34 -2.10
CA CYS A 139 9.66 11.58 -1.27
C CYS A 139 10.35 10.41 -0.59
N GLN A 140 9.84 10.02 0.58
CA GLN A 140 10.32 8.84 1.26
C GLN A 140 10.01 7.61 0.40
N THR A 141 11.03 6.80 0.10
CA THR A 141 10.89 5.54 -0.63
C THR A 141 11.20 4.37 0.30
N ALA A 142 10.58 3.21 0.04
CA ALA A 142 10.88 2.01 0.80
C ALA A 142 12.38 1.66 0.66
N PRO A 143 13.05 1.19 1.72
CA PRO A 143 14.43 0.75 1.69
C PRO A 143 14.65 -0.50 0.82
#